data_AF-A0A7S0EGL3-F1
#
_entry.id   AF-A0A7S0EGL3-F1
#
_cell.length_a   1.000
_cell.length_b   1.000
_cell.length_c   1.000
_cell.angle_alpha   90.00
_cell.angle_beta   90.00
_cell.angle_gamma   90.00
#
_symmetry.space_group_name_H-M   'P 1'
#
loop_
_entity.id
_entity.type
_entity.pdbx_description
1 polymer ?
#
loop_
_entity_poly.entity_id
_entity_poly.type
_entity_poly.pdbx_seq_one_letter_code
_entity_poly.pdbx_strand_id
1 'polypeptide(L)'
;ADEQLPNQVSVWRSVFAANEWVKLQTSRAVHVEFNLLFLLFLLRGMDQELYATEIPNEIGSPGITPNPLLRFALSSFMLLVMSLCQWLFRWAIWDRFVEDRVWQFVDLLAVTNISCFLMEEKYYGHYLHGRSVHSHSDSDMLDFNRNLEREQDQLCAKRGLQENSDVQTFNIFLSRAVRERYESIYEGSRSRLPGPKRGVDDKGRPRGFRAGPEEALVWQKEVNTFLSSFVSNNLEAHQLEIRHKEYYERLLGLPPELGYSRKSVFLEDPAGRFKELLLAGREYDLVVLSVLTYGTFDMVYEDTFIAIFATYLVDLAVRFARRNLAKKNIAAKTLIDDRLLL
;
A
#
# COMPACT_ATOMS: atom_id res chain seq x y z
N ALA A 1 28.46 -35.69 -6.59
CA ALA A 1 27.06 -35.39 -6.95
C ALA A 1 26.53 -34.55 -5.81
N ASP A 2 26.71 -33.24 -5.89
CA ASP A 2 26.17 -32.32 -4.90
C ASP A 2 24.65 -32.34 -5.06
N GLU A 3 23.95 -32.88 -4.07
CA GLU A 3 22.52 -32.63 -3.92
C GLU A 3 22.34 -31.11 -3.85
N GLN A 4 21.87 -30.53 -4.96
CA GLN A 4 21.40 -29.15 -4.97
C GLN A 4 20.25 -29.08 -3.97
N LEU A 5 20.57 -28.63 -2.76
CA LEU A 5 19.59 -28.17 -1.78
C LEU A 5 18.62 -27.24 -2.55
N PRO A 6 17.30 -27.47 -2.44
CA PRO A 6 16.33 -26.63 -3.16
C PRO A 6 16.63 -25.18 -2.82
N ASN A 7 16.82 -24.33 -3.85
CA ASN A 7 17.19 -22.92 -3.74
C ASN A 7 16.45 -22.26 -2.57
N GLN A 8 17.10 -22.16 -1.42
CA GLN A 8 16.49 -21.63 -0.21
C GLN A 8 16.39 -20.12 -0.41
N VAL A 9 15.17 -19.59 -0.43
CA VAL A 9 14.95 -18.15 -0.56
C VAL A 9 15.57 -17.46 0.65
N SER A 10 16.50 -16.54 0.39
CA SER A 10 17.14 -15.76 1.44
C SER A 10 16.11 -14.93 2.21
N VAL A 11 16.14 -15.02 3.54
CA VAL A 11 15.24 -14.26 4.45
C VAL A 11 15.41 -12.75 4.24
N TRP A 12 16.63 -12.31 3.89
CA TRP A 12 16.92 -10.89 3.65
C TRP A 12 16.12 -10.28 2.52
N ARG A 13 15.78 -11.08 1.49
CA ARG A 13 14.90 -10.62 0.42
C ARG A 13 13.51 -10.31 0.95
N SER A 14 12.97 -11.18 1.81
CA SER A 14 11.65 -10.99 2.44
C SER A 14 11.64 -9.79 3.37
N VAL A 15 12.72 -9.59 4.13
CA VAL A 15 12.91 -8.39 4.96
C VAL A 15 12.99 -7.13 4.11
N PHE A 16 13.71 -7.18 2.99
CA PHE A 16 13.84 -6.05 2.08
C PHE A 16 12.48 -5.68 1.45
N ALA A 17 11.78 -6.66 0.89
CA ALA A 17 10.44 -6.47 0.34
C ALA A 17 9.45 -5.95 1.39
N ALA A 18 9.48 -6.50 2.62
CA ALA A 18 8.64 -6.04 3.72
C ALA A 18 8.94 -4.58 4.11
N ASN A 19 10.22 -4.18 4.12
CA ASN A 19 10.63 -2.81 4.39
C ASN A 19 10.12 -1.82 3.33
N GLU A 20 10.30 -2.14 2.06
CA GLU A 20 9.79 -1.29 0.98
C GLU A 20 8.27 -1.21 1.02
N TRP A 21 7.58 -2.31 1.30
CA TRP A 21 6.13 -2.28 1.51
C TRP A 21 5.72 -1.36 2.66
N VAL A 22 6.41 -1.39 3.81
CA VAL A 22 6.16 -0.46 4.94
C VAL A 22 6.34 1.00 4.53
N LYS A 23 7.38 1.33 3.76
CA LYS A 23 7.62 2.70 3.28
C LYS A 23 6.49 3.18 2.37
N LEU A 24 5.96 2.30 1.51
CA LEU A 24 4.86 2.62 0.60
C LEU A 24 3.55 2.93 1.32
N GLN A 25 3.34 2.40 2.53
CA GLN A 25 2.10 2.58 3.29
C GLN A 25 1.77 4.04 3.58
N THR A 26 2.79 4.89 3.71
CA THR A 26 2.63 6.33 3.95
C THR A 26 3.00 7.18 2.73
N SER A 27 3.20 6.57 1.57
CA SER A 27 3.40 7.30 0.32
C SER A 27 2.12 8.08 0.00
N ARG A 28 2.28 9.35 -0.39
CA ARG A 28 1.18 10.25 -0.73
C ARG A 28 1.45 10.93 -2.06
N ALA A 29 0.41 11.13 -2.86
CA ALA A 29 0.45 11.95 -4.07
C ALA A 29 0.34 13.45 -3.74
N VAL A 30 -0.47 13.79 -2.73
CA VAL A 30 -0.72 15.17 -2.31
C VAL A 30 0.05 15.47 -1.02
N HIS A 31 0.86 16.53 -1.05
CA HIS A 31 1.58 17.01 0.12
C HIS A 31 0.69 17.96 0.93
N VAL A 32 0.22 17.48 2.09
CA VAL A 32 -0.67 18.23 2.99
C VAL A 32 0.05 19.44 3.58
N GLU A 33 1.32 19.32 3.91
CA GLU A 33 2.13 20.41 4.45
C GLU A 33 2.20 21.59 3.48
N PHE A 34 2.43 21.30 2.19
CA PHE A 34 2.43 22.32 1.15
C PHE A 34 1.05 22.97 1.01
N ASN A 35 -0.02 22.18 0.95
CA ASN A 35 -1.38 22.70 0.85
C ASN A 35 -1.73 23.63 2.02
N LEU A 36 -1.39 23.24 3.24
CA LEU A 36 -1.70 24.02 4.44
C LEU A 36 -0.89 25.33 4.50
N LEU A 37 0.41 25.28 4.19
CA LEU A 37 1.25 26.47 4.15
C LEU A 37 0.83 27.43 3.04
N PHE A 38 0.48 26.90 1.86
CA PHE A 38 0.03 27.71 0.74
C PHE A 38 -1.38 28.26 0.99
N LEU A 39 -2.27 27.51 1.64
CA LEU A 39 -3.55 28.02 2.10
C LEU A 39 -3.37 29.19 3.07
N LEU A 40 -2.46 29.07 4.04
CA LEU A 40 -2.15 30.15 4.98
C LEU A 40 -1.71 31.41 4.23
N PHE A 41 -0.80 31.25 3.27
CA PHE A 41 -0.32 32.34 2.44
C PHE A 41 -1.44 33.00 1.64
N LEU A 42 -2.34 32.22 1.04
CA LEU A 42 -3.47 32.76 0.28
C LEU A 42 -4.47 33.49 1.20
N LEU A 43 -4.92 32.86 2.27
CA LEU A 43 -5.96 33.43 3.13
C LEU A 43 -5.45 34.63 3.95
N ARG A 44 -4.28 34.49 4.59
CA ARG A 44 -3.72 35.51 5.50
C ARG A 44 -2.60 36.35 4.89
N GLY A 45 -1.81 35.79 3.98
CA GLY A 45 -0.72 36.53 3.34
C GLY A 45 -1.19 37.46 2.21
N MET A 46 -2.30 37.10 1.53
CA MET A 46 -2.90 37.87 0.45
C MET A 46 -4.30 38.43 0.81
N ASP A 47 -4.68 38.35 2.08
CA ASP A 47 -5.99 38.79 2.59
C ASP A 47 -7.20 38.24 1.83
N GLN A 48 -7.07 37.05 1.22
CA GLN A 48 -8.18 36.44 0.47
C GLN A 48 -9.34 36.01 1.37
N GLU A 49 -9.14 35.95 2.69
CA GLU A 49 -10.23 35.76 3.65
C GLU A 49 -11.30 36.86 3.57
N LEU A 50 -10.95 38.06 3.08
CA LEU A 50 -11.90 39.15 2.86
C LEU A 50 -12.91 38.85 1.74
N TYR A 51 -12.62 37.91 0.83
CA TYR A 51 -13.60 37.49 -0.19
C TYR A 51 -14.76 36.68 0.40
N ALA A 52 -14.68 36.29 1.67
CA ALA A 52 -15.77 35.63 2.38
C ALA A 52 -16.83 36.61 2.93
N THR A 53 -16.81 37.89 2.52
CA THR A 53 -17.87 38.87 2.87
C THR A 53 -19.09 38.75 1.96
N GLU A 54 -20.28 39.00 2.51
CA GLU A 54 -21.55 38.93 1.75
C GLU A 54 -21.71 40.04 0.71
N ILE A 55 -21.01 41.17 0.90
CA ILE A 55 -21.16 42.37 0.07
C ILE A 55 -19.97 42.45 -0.92
N PRO A 56 -20.19 42.26 -2.24
CA PRO A 56 -19.11 42.16 -3.22
C PRO A 56 -18.28 43.44 -3.43
N ASN A 57 -18.86 44.62 -3.15
CA ASN A 57 -18.25 45.92 -3.44
C ASN A 57 -17.64 46.61 -2.22
N GLU A 58 -17.72 45.99 -1.03
CA GLU A 58 -17.24 46.56 0.23
C GLU A 58 -16.23 45.63 0.93
N ILE A 59 -15.41 44.96 0.13
CA ILE A 59 -14.37 44.05 0.63
C ILE A 59 -13.38 44.85 1.49
N GLY A 60 -13.25 44.47 2.77
CA GLY A 60 -12.35 45.13 3.72
C GLY A 60 -12.90 46.39 4.39
N SER A 61 -14.18 46.73 4.19
CA SER A 61 -14.81 47.84 4.92
C SER A 61 -14.93 47.54 6.42
N PRO A 62 -14.61 48.49 7.30
CA PRO A 62 -14.66 48.30 8.75
C PRO A 62 -16.11 48.03 9.20
N GLY A 63 -16.32 46.91 9.90
CA GLY A 63 -17.62 46.49 10.43
C GLY A 63 -18.30 45.36 9.64
N ILE A 64 -17.76 44.97 8.48
CA ILE A 64 -18.24 43.80 7.74
C ILE A 64 -17.44 42.58 8.17
N THR A 65 -18.10 41.65 8.85
CA THR A 65 -17.50 40.37 9.25
C THR A 65 -17.68 39.33 8.15
N PRO A 66 -16.67 38.47 7.88
CA PRO A 66 -16.82 37.36 6.95
C PRO A 66 -17.97 36.43 7.35
N ASN A 67 -18.76 35.97 6.38
CA ASN A 67 -19.79 34.98 6.62
C ASN A 67 -19.12 33.60 6.82
N PRO A 68 -19.42 32.87 7.92
CA PRO A 68 -18.81 31.57 8.20
C PRO A 68 -19.00 30.53 7.07
N LEU A 69 -20.16 30.52 6.41
CA LEU A 69 -20.44 29.61 5.30
C LEU A 69 -19.58 29.94 4.08
N LEU A 70 -19.43 31.23 3.76
CA LEU A 70 -18.64 31.69 2.62
C LEU A 70 -17.14 31.46 2.87
N ARG A 71 -16.69 31.62 4.12
CA ARG A 71 -15.33 31.30 4.56
C ARG A 71 -15.02 29.81 4.45
N PHE A 72 -15.95 28.96 4.89
CA PHE A 72 -15.84 27.51 4.72
C PHE A 72 -15.81 27.12 3.24
N ALA A 73 -16.71 27.69 2.42
CA ALA A 73 -16.76 27.40 0.99
C ALA A 73 -15.47 27.82 0.27
N LEU A 74 -14.96 29.02 0.56
CA LEU A 74 -13.72 29.56 -0.02
C LEU A 74 -12.51 28.69 0.33
N SER A 75 -12.31 28.41 1.61
CA SER A 75 -11.17 27.60 2.08
C SER A 75 -11.23 26.17 1.58
N SER A 76 -12.41 25.54 1.60
CA SER A 76 -12.62 24.19 1.06
C SER A 76 -12.35 24.14 -0.44
N PHE A 77 -12.86 25.12 -1.19
CA PHE A 77 -12.63 25.22 -2.63
C PHE A 77 -11.13 25.37 -2.95
N MET A 78 -10.43 26.27 -2.25
CA MET A 78 -8.97 26.44 -2.42
C MET A 78 -8.22 25.15 -2.12
N LEU A 79 -8.50 24.49 -1.00
CA LEU A 79 -7.85 23.22 -0.64
C LEU A 79 -8.10 22.12 -1.68
N LEU A 80 -9.32 22.01 -2.19
CA LEU A 80 -9.66 21.04 -3.25
C LEU A 80 -8.93 21.34 -4.56
N VAL A 81 -8.91 22.61 -4.99
CA VAL A 81 -8.21 23.03 -6.21
C VAL A 81 -6.71 22.77 -6.09
N MET A 82 -6.08 23.17 -4.99
CA MET A 82 -4.65 22.93 -4.76
C MET A 82 -4.32 21.44 -4.73
N SER A 83 -5.14 20.63 -4.05
CA SER A 83 -4.99 19.17 -4.03
C SER A 83 -5.14 18.55 -5.41
N LEU A 84 -6.12 19.02 -6.20
CA LEU A 84 -6.33 18.56 -7.57
C LEU A 84 -5.14 18.92 -8.46
N CYS A 85 -4.61 20.14 -8.36
CA CYS A 85 -3.42 20.56 -9.10
C CYS A 85 -2.19 19.71 -8.75
N GLN A 86 -1.95 19.43 -7.46
CA GLN A 86 -0.87 18.55 -7.03
C GLN A 86 -1.06 17.13 -7.57
N TRP A 87 -2.26 16.58 -7.46
CA TRP A 87 -2.57 15.24 -7.96
C TRP A 87 -2.41 15.15 -9.48
N LEU A 88 -2.88 16.13 -10.24
CA LEU A 88 -2.70 16.20 -11.70
C LEU A 88 -1.23 16.31 -12.08
N PHE A 89 -0.44 17.13 -11.38
CA PHE A 89 1.00 17.23 -11.59
C PHE A 89 1.69 15.88 -11.32
N ARG A 90 1.34 15.23 -10.21
CA ARG A 90 1.87 13.92 -9.85
C ARG A 90 1.57 12.88 -10.94
N TRP A 91 0.31 12.78 -11.34
CA TRP A 91 -0.15 11.80 -12.33
C TRP A 91 0.40 12.08 -13.74
N ALA A 92 0.36 13.32 -14.22
CA ALA A 92 0.73 13.66 -15.59
C ALA A 92 2.25 13.76 -15.79
N ILE A 93 2.97 14.24 -14.78
CA ILE A 93 4.41 14.56 -14.90
C ILE A 93 5.24 13.61 -14.05
N TRP A 94 5.03 13.57 -12.74
CA TRP A 94 5.95 12.89 -11.84
C TRP A 94 5.98 11.36 -12.03
N ASP A 95 4.82 10.71 -11.97
CA ASP A 95 4.75 9.25 -12.07
C ASP A 95 5.07 8.76 -13.49
N ARG A 96 4.89 9.62 -14.51
CA ARG A 96 5.17 9.27 -15.91
C ARG A 96 6.63 9.46 -16.31
N PHE A 97 7.31 10.50 -15.80
CA PHE A 97 8.65 10.87 -16.27
C PHE A 97 9.74 10.74 -15.21
N VAL A 98 9.39 10.62 -13.92
CA VAL A 98 10.37 10.63 -12.82
C VAL A 98 10.37 9.31 -12.08
N GLU A 99 9.28 9.00 -11.35
CA GLU A 99 9.29 7.87 -10.41
C GLU A 99 7.85 7.41 -10.06
N ASP A 100 7.47 6.18 -10.44
CA ASP A 100 6.32 5.48 -9.83
C ASP A 100 6.83 4.45 -8.81
N ARG A 101 6.83 4.86 -7.54
CA ARG A 101 7.28 4.03 -6.42
C ARG A 101 6.49 2.73 -6.26
N VAL A 102 5.22 2.73 -6.68
CA VAL A 102 4.37 1.56 -6.52
C VAL A 102 4.73 0.50 -7.57
N TRP A 103 5.00 0.89 -8.81
CA TRP A 103 5.48 -0.05 -9.83
C TRP A 103 6.91 -0.51 -9.58
N GLN A 104 7.79 0.38 -9.09
CA GLN A 104 9.13 0.00 -8.66
C GLN A 104 9.13 -1.10 -7.59
N PHE A 105 8.11 -1.12 -6.73
CA PHE A 105 7.94 -2.21 -5.76
C PHE A 105 7.59 -3.54 -6.43
N VAL A 106 6.73 -3.54 -7.46
CA VAL A 106 6.41 -4.75 -8.22
C VAL A 106 7.64 -5.26 -8.97
N ASP A 107 8.42 -4.36 -9.58
CA ASP A 107 9.70 -4.70 -10.22
C ASP A 107 10.70 -5.29 -9.22
N LEU A 108 10.75 -4.71 -8.02
CA LEU A 108 11.60 -5.20 -6.95
C LEU A 108 11.22 -6.62 -6.52
N LEU A 109 9.92 -6.92 -6.44
CA LEU A 109 9.44 -8.26 -6.12
C LEU A 109 9.91 -9.29 -7.16
N ALA A 110 9.86 -8.94 -8.44
CA ALA A 110 10.36 -9.80 -9.52
C ALA A 110 11.88 -10.03 -9.42
N VAL A 111 12.66 -8.97 -9.19
CA VAL A 111 14.11 -9.06 -9.03
C VAL A 111 14.49 -9.91 -7.80
N THR A 112 13.77 -9.74 -6.69
CA THR A 112 14.07 -10.46 -5.44
C THR A 112 13.49 -11.88 -5.42
N ASN A 113 12.78 -12.32 -6.46
CA ASN A 113 12.08 -13.60 -6.53
C ASN A 113 11.09 -13.81 -5.37
N ILE A 114 10.32 -12.78 -5.02
CA ILE A 114 9.31 -12.83 -3.95
C ILE A 114 7.96 -12.46 -4.54
N SER A 115 6.97 -13.31 -4.31
CA SER A 115 5.58 -12.95 -4.58
C SER A 115 4.88 -12.51 -3.30
N CYS A 116 3.94 -11.57 -3.41
CA CYS A 116 3.18 -11.08 -2.27
C CYS A 116 1.69 -11.44 -2.41
N PHE A 117 1.12 -11.91 -1.31
CA PHE A 117 -0.30 -12.21 -1.19
C PHE A 117 -0.92 -11.21 -0.21
N LEU A 118 -1.74 -10.30 -0.72
CA LEU A 118 -2.26 -9.13 0.00
C LEU A 118 -3.77 -9.29 0.18
N MET A 119 -4.20 -9.85 1.31
CA MET A 119 -5.63 -10.01 1.60
C MET A 119 -6.22 -8.73 2.19
N GLU A 120 -7.22 -8.18 1.51
CA GLU A 120 -8.06 -7.07 2.01
C GLU A 120 -9.21 -7.65 2.85
N GLU A 121 -9.91 -8.63 2.28
CA GLU A 121 -11.06 -9.30 2.86
C GLU A 121 -10.81 -10.80 3.02
N LYS A 122 -11.80 -11.55 3.53
CA LYS A 122 -11.65 -13.00 3.71
C LYS A 122 -11.42 -13.75 2.40
N TYR A 123 -12.13 -13.38 1.34
CA TYR A 123 -12.09 -14.05 0.03
C TYR A 123 -11.53 -13.18 -1.09
N TYR A 124 -11.25 -11.90 -0.82
CA TYR A 124 -10.77 -10.95 -1.82
C TYR A 124 -9.45 -10.32 -1.38
N GLY A 125 -8.58 -10.08 -2.35
CA GLY A 125 -7.34 -9.37 -2.16
C GLY A 125 -6.60 -9.17 -3.47
N HIS A 126 -5.28 -9.00 -3.35
CA HIS A 126 -4.38 -8.84 -4.48
C HIS A 126 -3.22 -9.83 -4.41
N TYR A 127 -2.78 -10.30 -5.56
CA TYR A 127 -1.56 -11.09 -5.71
C TYR A 127 -0.58 -10.32 -6.59
N LEU A 128 0.62 -10.11 -6.05
CA LEU A 128 1.75 -9.54 -6.77
C LEU A 128 2.71 -10.66 -7.10
N HIS A 129 2.81 -10.97 -8.38
CA HIS A 129 3.70 -11.97 -8.89
C HIS A 129 5.10 -11.40 -9.01
N GLY A 130 6.05 -12.03 -8.32
CA GLY A 130 7.45 -11.64 -8.36
C GLY A 130 8.36 -12.84 -8.54
N ARG A 131 8.02 -13.76 -9.43
CA ARG A 131 8.97 -14.81 -9.81
C ARG A 131 10.05 -14.21 -10.69
N SER A 132 11.31 -14.40 -10.31
CA SER A 132 12.44 -13.95 -11.13
C SER A 132 12.52 -14.77 -12.41
N VAL A 133 12.85 -14.10 -13.51
CA VAL A 133 13.15 -14.74 -14.80
C VAL A 133 14.58 -15.30 -14.84
N HIS A 134 15.42 -14.90 -13.86
CA HIS A 134 16.81 -15.33 -13.73
C HIS A 134 16.94 -16.54 -12.80
N SER A 135 17.96 -17.36 -13.04
CA SER A 135 18.26 -18.58 -12.27
C SER A 135 18.64 -18.29 -10.81
N HIS A 136 19.34 -17.18 -10.57
CA HIS A 136 19.71 -16.72 -9.24
C HIS A 136 19.41 -15.22 -9.11
N SER A 137 18.96 -14.80 -7.94
CA SER A 137 18.76 -13.38 -7.63
C SER A 137 19.66 -12.84 -6.52
N ASP A 138 20.44 -13.70 -5.87
CA ASP A 138 21.50 -13.34 -4.92
C ASP A 138 22.80 -13.44 -5.69
N SER A 139 23.02 -12.44 -6.55
CA SER A 139 24.12 -12.38 -7.50
C SER A 139 25.00 -11.17 -7.22
N ASP A 140 26.26 -11.24 -7.64
CA ASP A 140 27.14 -10.08 -7.63
C ASP A 140 26.61 -8.97 -8.55
N MET A 141 27.04 -7.73 -8.32
CA MET A 141 26.57 -6.54 -9.06
C MET A 141 26.81 -6.68 -10.57
N LEU A 142 27.91 -7.31 -10.96
CA LEU A 142 28.26 -7.51 -12.36
C LEU A 142 27.32 -8.51 -13.06
N ASP A 143 26.98 -9.61 -12.38
CA ASP A 143 26.02 -10.58 -12.90
C ASP A 143 24.59 -10.03 -12.88
N PHE A 144 24.25 -9.22 -11.86
CA PHE A 144 23.00 -8.48 -11.81
C PHE A 144 22.86 -7.53 -13.01
N ASN A 145 23.91 -6.77 -13.35
CA ASN A 145 23.86 -5.87 -14.50
C ASN A 145 23.73 -6.64 -15.83
N ARG A 146 24.45 -7.76 -16.00
CA ARG A 146 24.29 -8.64 -17.18
C ARG A 146 22.87 -9.19 -17.31
N ASN A 147 22.23 -9.51 -16.20
CA ASN A 147 20.85 -9.97 -16.16
C ASN A 147 19.87 -8.87 -16.61
N LEU A 148 20.10 -7.62 -16.17
CA LEU A 148 19.33 -6.47 -16.64
C LEU A 148 19.55 -6.17 -18.13
N GLU A 149 20.79 -6.27 -18.62
CA GLU A 149 21.10 -6.13 -20.05
C GLU A 149 20.34 -7.17 -20.89
N ARG A 150 20.29 -8.43 -20.45
CA ARG A 150 19.52 -9.47 -21.13
C ARG A 150 18.02 -9.21 -21.14
N GLU A 151 17.47 -8.62 -20.07
CA GLU A 151 16.07 -8.21 -20.03
C GLU A 151 15.80 -7.03 -20.98
N GLN A 152 16.71 -6.05 -21.01
CA GLN A 152 16.63 -4.92 -21.94
C GLN A 152 16.64 -5.38 -23.40
N ASP A 153 17.49 -6.36 -23.72
CA ASP A 153 17.60 -6.97 -25.05
C ASP A 153 16.48 -7.99 -25.34
N GLN A 154 15.51 -8.16 -24.43
CA GLN A 154 14.39 -9.11 -24.54
C GLN A 154 14.83 -10.57 -24.77
N LEU A 155 16.00 -10.95 -24.23
CA LEU A 155 16.56 -12.30 -24.31
C LEU A 155 16.03 -13.24 -23.21
N CYS A 156 15.21 -12.71 -22.30
CA CYS A 156 14.61 -13.43 -21.18
C CYS A 156 13.11 -13.67 -21.40
N ALA A 157 12.56 -14.65 -20.69
CA ALA A 157 11.12 -14.82 -20.59
C ALA A 157 10.49 -13.57 -19.96
N LYS A 158 9.21 -13.33 -20.27
CA LYS A 158 8.44 -12.25 -19.68
C LYS A 158 8.16 -12.50 -18.20
N ARG A 159 8.01 -11.43 -17.42
CA ARG A 159 7.91 -11.49 -15.95
C ARG A 159 6.52 -11.82 -15.41
N GLY A 160 5.49 -11.97 -16.26
CA GLY A 160 4.13 -12.22 -15.82
C GLY A 160 3.88 -13.66 -15.39
N LEU A 161 2.71 -13.90 -14.77
CA LEU A 161 2.33 -15.22 -14.26
C LEU A 161 2.00 -16.24 -15.38
N GLN A 162 1.38 -15.77 -16.45
CA GLN A 162 1.09 -16.58 -17.64
C GLN A 162 2.27 -16.56 -18.61
N GLU A 163 2.44 -17.65 -19.36
CA GLU A 163 3.43 -17.71 -20.45
C GLU A 163 3.21 -16.55 -21.43
N ASN A 164 4.27 -15.80 -21.72
CA ASN A 164 4.28 -14.63 -22.60
C ASN A 164 3.45 -13.41 -22.15
N SER A 165 3.01 -13.36 -20.89
CA SER A 165 2.38 -12.17 -20.29
C SER A 165 3.40 -11.32 -19.52
N ASP A 166 3.23 -10.00 -19.54
CA ASP A 166 4.00 -9.05 -18.72
C ASP A 166 3.23 -8.64 -17.45
N VAL A 167 2.01 -9.16 -17.26
CA VAL A 167 1.15 -8.77 -16.13
C VAL A 167 1.58 -9.48 -14.86
N GLN A 168 1.96 -8.67 -13.86
CA GLN A 168 2.44 -9.14 -12.56
C GLN A 168 1.43 -8.92 -11.43
N THR A 169 0.40 -8.11 -11.67
CA THR A 169 -0.57 -7.69 -10.66
C THR A 169 -1.93 -8.34 -10.93
N PHE A 170 -2.52 -8.94 -9.90
CA PHE A 170 -3.78 -9.67 -10.00
C PHE A 170 -4.71 -9.31 -8.85
N ASN A 171 -6.00 -9.17 -9.15
CA ASN A 171 -7.06 -9.21 -8.15
C ASN A 171 -7.46 -10.67 -7.93
N ILE A 172 -7.41 -11.11 -6.69
CA ILE A 172 -7.64 -12.51 -6.35
C ILE A 172 -8.97 -12.69 -5.65
N PHE A 173 -9.68 -13.72 -6.07
CA PHE A 173 -10.91 -14.18 -5.48
C PHE A 173 -10.77 -15.65 -5.14
N LEU A 174 -10.71 -15.95 -3.84
CA LEU A 174 -10.40 -17.28 -3.36
C LEU A 174 -11.66 -18.09 -3.13
N SER A 175 -11.61 -19.36 -3.51
CA SER A 175 -12.66 -20.30 -3.17
C SER A 175 -12.66 -20.60 -1.68
N ARG A 176 -13.81 -21.02 -1.17
CA ARG A 176 -13.99 -21.39 0.23
C ARG A 176 -13.00 -22.48 0.67
N ALA A 177 -12.73 -23.46 -0.18
CA ALA A 177 -11.80 -24.56 0.11
C ALA A 177 -10.36 -24.08 0.34
N VAL A 178 -9.85 -23.20 -0.54
CA VAL A 178 -8.51 -22.61 -0.38
C VAL A 178 -8.44 -21.81 0.91
N ARG A 179 -9.51 -21.04 1.18
CA ARG A 179 -9.55 -20.19 2.37
C ARG A 179 -9.61 -20.98 3.67
N GLU A 180 -10.44 -22.02 3.74
CA GLU A 180 -10.51 -22.92 4.89
C GLU A 180 -9.18 -23.64 5.14
N ARG A 181 -8.49 -24.07 4.07
CA ARG A 181 -7.16 -24.65 4.20
C ARG A 181 -6.14 -23.66 4.76
N TYR A 182 -6.11 -22.44 4.22
CA TYR A 182 -5.27 -21.36 4.73
C TYR A 182 -5.56 -21.05 6.21
N GLU A 183 -6.83 -20.93 6.58
CA GLU A 183 -7.25 -20.68 7.97
C GLU A 183 -6.88 -21.84 8.90
N SER A 184 -7.02 -23.09 8.46
CA SER A 184 -6.65 -24.26 9.27
C SER A 184 -5.15 -24.28 9.62
N ILE A 185 -4.29 -23.88 8.68
CA ILE A 185 -2.84 -23.74 8.91
C ILE A 185 -2.60 -22.56 9.87
N TYR A 186 -3.32 -21.45 9.69
CA TYR A 186 -3.19 -20.25 10.52
C TYR A 186 -3.63 -20.45 11.98
N GLU A 187 -4.81 -21.05 12.20
CA GLU A 187 -5.39 -21.31 13.52
C GLU A 187 -4.64 -22.39 14.29
N GLY A 188 -4.20 -23.45 13.57
CA GLY A 188 -3.38 -24.52 14.12
C GLY A 188 -2.06 -24.02 14.73
N SER A 189 -1.56 -22.88 14.28
CA SER A 189 -0.31 -22.27 14.75
C SER A 189 -0.53 -21.13 15.76
N ARG A 190 -1.59 -20.34 15.62
CA ARG A 190 -1.92 -19.27 16.59
C ARG A 190 -2.23 -19.82 17.99
N SER A 191 -2.83 -21.00 18.07
CA SER A 191 -3.09 -21.69 19.35
C SER A 191 -1.82 -22.15 20.08
N ARG A 192 -0.70 -22.27 19.37
CA ARG A 192 0.59 -22.75 19.92
C ARG A 192 1.54 -21.60 20.30
N LEU A 193 1.34 -20.42 19.72
CA LEU A 193 2.19 -19.26 19.95
C LEU A 193 1.94 -18.61 21.32
N PRO A 194 2.96 -18.50 22.20
CA PRO A 194 2.87 -17.67 23.38
C PRO A 194 2.63 -16.20 22.98
N GLY A 195 1.73 -15.50 23.68
CA GLY A 195 1.47 -14.09 23.43
C GLY A 195 2.75 -13.25 23.44
N PRO A 196 2.83 -12.16 22.64
CA PRO A 196 4.04 -11.36 22.52
C PRO A 196 4.40 -10.71 23.86
N LYS A 197 5.32 -11.33 24.60
CA LYS A 197 5.91 -10.72 25.78
C LYS A 197 6.84 -9.60 25.31
N ARG A 198 6.36 -8.35 25.36
CA ARG A 198 7.22 -7.15 25.31
C ARG A 198 8.20 -7.22 26.50
N GLY A 199 9.33 -7.90 26.26
CA GLY A 199 10.37 -8.10 27.25
C GLY A 199 11.23 -6.86 27.32
N VAL A 200 10.90 -5.96 28.25
CA VAL A 200 11.84 -4.95 28.73
C VAL A 200 12.99 -5.72 29.41
N ASP A 201 14.24 -5.31 29.19
CA ASP A 201 15.34 -5.78 30.06
C ASP A 201 15.24 -5.13 31.44
N ASP A 202 15.95 -5.66 32.43
CA ASP A 202 15.93 -5.13 33.82
C ASP A 202 16.35 -3.64 33.91
N LYS A 203 16.83 -3.05 32.81
CA LYS A 203 17.29 -1.67 32.69
C LYS A 203 16.38 -0.77 31.84
N GLY A 204 15.18 -1.22 31.46
CA GLY A 204 14.21 -0.37 30.76
C GLY A 204 14.49 -0.14 29.27
N ARG A 205 15.51 -0.79 28.69
CA ARG A 205 15.89 -0.64 27.28
C ARG A 205 15.09 -1.62 26.41
N PRO A 206 14.81 -1.24 25.16
CA PRO A 206 14.35 -2.20 24.17
C PRO A 206 15.48 -3.21 23.94
N ARG A 207 15.28 -4.48 24.35
CA ARG A 207 16.27 -5.57 24.11
C ARG A 207 16.66 -5.65 22.63
N GLY A 208 17.86 -6.09 22.26
CA GLY A 208 18.25 -6.34 20.86
C GLY A 208 17.47 -7.50 20.20
N PHE A 209 17.75 -7.82 18.92
CA PHE A 209 17.10 -8.88 18.13
C PHE A 209 16.81 -10.15 18.95
N ARG A 210 15.61 -10.71 18.82
CA ARG A 210 15.21 -11.93 19.52
C ARG A 210 14.87 -13.02 18.52
N ALA A 211 15.29 -14.25 18.81
CA ALA A 211 14.83 -15.41 18.07
C ALA A 211 13.31 -15.55 18.25
N GLY A 212 12.59 -15.72 17.14
CA GLY A 212 11.19 -16.09 17.15
C GLY A 212 11.01 -17.52 17.68
N PRO A 213 9.82 -17.87 18.19
CA PRO A 213 9.52 -19.26 18.55
C PRO A 213 9.62 -20.16 17.32
N GLU A 214 10.28 -21.32 17.46
CA GLU A 214 10.54 -22.23 16.33
C GLU A 214 9.24 -22.71 15.66
N GLU A 215 8.17 -22.90 16.43
CA GLU A 215 6.84 -23.27 15.93
C GLU A 215 6.27 -22.24 14.95
N ALA A 216 6.59 -20.96 15.16
CA ALA A 216 6.21 -19.88 14.26
C ALA A 216 6.91 -20.02 12.90
N LEU A 217 8.19 -20.37 12.91
CA LEU A 217 8.98 -20.54 11.69
C LEU A 217 8.49 -21.74 10.87
N VAL A 218 8.12 -22.84 11.54
CA VAL A 218 7.53 -24.02 10.89
C VAL A 218 6.22 -23.64 10.19
N TRP A 219 5.36 -22.88 10.87
CA TRP A 219 4.12 -22.38 10.28
C TRP A 219 4.35 -21.50 9.06
N GLN A 220 5.31 -20.56 9.13
CA GLN A 220 5.61 -19.66 8.02
C GLN A 220 6.00 -20.46 6.77
N LYS A 221 6.81 -21.50 6.98
CA LYS A 221 7.25 -22.41 5.92
C LYS A 221 6.08 -23.20 5.35
N GLU A 222 5.16 -23.68 6.18
CA GLU A 222 3.96 -24.42 5.75
C GLU A 222 3.04 -23.54 4.90
N VAL A 223 2.76 -22.30 5.34
CA VAL A 223 1.95 -21.33 4.60
C VAL A 223 2.59 -21.00 3.25
N ASN A 224 3.89 -20.70 3.24
CA ASN A 224 4.61 -20.39 2.01
C ASN A 224 4.62 -21.57 1.03
N THR A 225 4.78 -22.80 1.54
CA THR A 225 4.74 -24.02 0.71
C THR A 225 3.35 -24.23 0.13
N PHE A 226 2.30 -24.03 0.92
CA PHE A 226 0.91 -24.13 0.47
C PHE A 226 0.59 -23.08 -0.60
N LEU A 227 0.88 -21.80 -0.35
CA LEU A 227 0.61 -20.73 -1.32
C LEU A 227 1.43 -20.88 -2.60
N SER A 228 2.70 -21.27 -2.49
CA SER A 228 3.55 -21.51 -3.67
C SER A 228 3.00 -22.66 -4.51
N SER A 229 2.63 -23.79 -3.88
CA SER A 229 2.06 -24.94 -4.59
C SER A 229 0.67 -24.66 -5.16
N PHE A 230 -0.14 -23.84 -4.48
CA PHE A 230 -1.44 -23.39 -4.99
C PHE A 230 -1.29 -22.59 -6.29
N VAL A 231 -0.34 -21.65 -6.35
CA VAL A 231 -0.10 -20.84 -7.55
C VAL A 231 0.61 -21.65 -8.64
N SER A 232 1.56 -22.53 -8.30
CA SER A 232 2.39 -23.23 -9.29
C SER A 232 1.73 -24.46 -9.89
N ASN A 233 1.00 -25.25 -9.10
CA ASN A 233 0.65 -26.63 -9.46
C ASN A 233 -0.84 -26.85 -9.71
N ASN A 234 -1.64 -25.78 -9.81
CA ASN A 234 -3.09 -25.81 -10.06
C ASN A 234 -3.75 -27.09 -9.48
N LEU A 235 -3.66 -27.26 -8.16
CA LEU A 235 -4.03 -28.50 -7.47
C LEU A 235 -5.44 -28.91 -7.89
N GLU A 236 -5.67 -30.18 -8.21
CA GLU A 236 -6.99 -30.65 -8.67
C GLU A 236 -8.11 -30.31 -7.66
N ALA A 237 -7.77 -30.29 -6.37
CA ALA A 237 -8.68 -29.89 -5.28
C ALA A 237 -8.92 -28.37 -5.19
N HIS A 238 -8.02 -27.55 -5.72
CA HIS A 238 -8.01 -26.08 -5.60
C HIS A 238 -7.67 -25.44 -6.94
N GLN A 239 -8.61 -25.55 -7.89
CA GLN A 239 -8.41 -25.05 -9.24
C GLN A 239 -8.22 -23.52 -9.25
N LEU A 240 -7.21 -23.07 -9.98
CA LEU A 240 -6.88 -21.67 -10.23
C LEU A 240 -7.21 -21.34 -11.68
N GLU A 241 -8.01 -20.29 -11.86
CA GLU A 241 -8.35 -19.73 -13.17
C GLU A 241 -7.78 -18.32 -13.26
N ILE A 242 -6.89 -18.08 -14.21
CA ILE A 242 -6.34 -16.75 -14.48
C ILE A 242 -7.03 -16.20 -15.72
N ARG A 243 -7.69 -15.05 -15.60
CA ARG A 243 -8.41 -14.41 -16.72
C ARG A 243 -8.35 -12.90 -16.65
N HIS A 244 -8.71 -12.24 -17.75
CA HIS A 244 -8.92 -10.79 -17.76
C HIS A 244 -10.30 -10.44 -17.18
N LYS A 245 -10.42 -9.20 -16.67
CA LYS A 245 -11.72 -8.63 -16.29
C LYS A 245 -12.57 -8.41 -17.54
N GLU A 246 -13.82 -8.85 -17.49
CA GLU A 246 -14.78 -8.54 -18.55
C GLU A 246 -15.13 -7.05 -18.51
N TYR A 247 -15.59 -6.51 -19.63
CA TYR A 247 -15.83 -5.06 -19.76
C TYR A 247 -16.82 -4.54 -18.72
N TYR A 248 -17.88 -5.28 -18.42
CA TYR A 248 -18.87 -4.87 -17.41
C TYR A 248 -18.33 -5.02 -15.98
N GLU A 249 -17.53 -6.05 -15.69
CA GLU A 249 -16.86 -6.21 -14.39
C GLU A 249 -15.92 -5.03 -14.13
N ARG A 250 -15.20 -4.59 -15.16
CA ARG A 250 -14.32 -3.41 -15.09
C ARG A 250 -15.09 -2.12 -14.91
N LEU A 251 -16.20 -1.95 -15.63
CA LEU A 251 -17.01 -0.72 -15.62
C LEU A 251 -17.80 -0.57 -14.32
N LEU A 252 -18.46 -1.64 -13.85
CA LEU A 252 -19.32 -1.62 -12.67
C LEU A 252 -18.56 -1.98 -11.38
N GLY A 253 -17.32 -2.47 -11.47
CA GLY A 253 -16.56 -2.95 -10.32
C GLY A 253 -17.15 -4.21 -9.69
N LEU A 254 -17.90 -5.01 -10.46
CA LEU A 254 -18.53 -6.22 -9.95
C LEU A 254 -17.47 -7.30 -9.68
N PRO A 255 -17.58 -8.01 -8.54
CA PRO A 255 -16.77 -9.20 -8.31
C PRO A 255 -17.20 -10.31 -9.29
N PRO A 256 -16.26 -11.22 -9.64
CA PRO A 256 -16.59 -12.36 -10.48
C PRO A 256 -17.56 -13.29 -9.76
N GLU A 257 -18.48 -13.89 -10.50
CA GLU A 257 -19.39 -14.90 -9.94
C GLU A 257 -18.62 -16.17 -9.57
N LEU A 258 -18.31 -16.31 -8.29
CA LEU A 258 -17.63 -17.50 -7.76
C LEU A 258 -18.62 -18.65 -7.49
N GLY A 259 -19.93 -18.36 -7.41
CA GLY A 259 -21.00 -19.35 -7.21
C GLY A 259 -20.67 -20.39 -6.13
N TYR A 260 -20.99 -21.65 -6.42
CA TYR A 260 -20.53 -22.84 -5.67
C TYR A 260 -19.21 -23.42 -6.21
N SER A 261 -18.49 -22.65 -7.04
CA SER A 261 -17.28 -23.12 -7.68
C SER A 261 -16.18 -23.32 -6.65
N ARG A 262 -15.47 -24.45 -6.76
CA ARG A 262 -14.22 -24.67 -6.01
C ARG A 262 -13.03 -23.91 -6.60
N LYS A 263 -13.25 -23.22 -7.72
CA LYS A 263 -12.22 -22.45 -8.42
C LYS A 263 -11.95 -21.12 -7.73
N SER A 264 -10.68 -20.79 -7.60
CA SER A 264 -10.24 -19.44 -7.28
C SER A 264 -9.92 -18.72 -8.59
N VAL A 265 -10.26 -17.44 -8.67
CA VAL A 265 -10.12 -16.63 -9.88
C VAL A 265 -9.11 -15.53 -9.64
N PHE A 266 -8.10 -15.46 -10.50
CA PHE A 266 -7.11 -14.40 -10.53
C PHE A 266 -7.41 -13.53 -11.75
N LEU A 267 -7.90 -12.32 -11.49
CA LEU A 267 -8.19 -11.33 -12.51
C LEU A 267 -6.96 -10.46 -12.74
N GLU A 268 -6.47 -10.43 -13.97
CA GLU A 268 -5.38 -9.53 -14.33
C GLU A 268 -5.74 -8.07 -14.02
N ASP A 269 -4.79 -7.36 -13.42
CA ASP A 269 -4.99 -6.00 -12.96
C ASP A 269 -3.84 -5.06 -13.38
N PRO A 270 -3.72 -4.73 -14.68
CA PRO A 270 -2.64 -3.88 -15.19
C PRO A 270 -2.68 -2.44 -14.65
N ALA A 271 -3.79 -2.03 -14.01
CA ALA A 271 -3.91 -0.72 -13.39
C ALA A 271 -3.29 -0.64 -11.98
N GLY A 272 -2.99 -1.79 -11.35
CA GLY A 272 -2.39 -1.83 -10.01
C GLY A 272 -3.34 -1.33 -8.90
N ARG A 273 -4.60 -1.78 -8.88
CA ARG A 273 -5.61 -1.48 -7.85
C ARG A 273 -5.21 -1.89 -6.44
N PHE A 274 -4.18 -2.73 -6.27
CA PHE A 274 -3.59 -2.95 -4.94
C PHE A 274 -3.11 -1.64 -4.28
N LYS A 275 -2.90 -0.57 -5.06
CA LYS A 275 -2.71 0.81 -4.58
C LYS A 275 -3.78 1.24 -3.57
N GLU A 276 -5.01 0.75 -3.69
CA GLU A 276 -6.13 1.01 -2.77
C GLU A 276 -5.85 0.57 -1.33
N LEU A 277 -4.91 -0.37 -1.13
CA LEU A 277 -4.43 -0.76 0.18
C LEU A 277 -3.49 0.27 0.82
N LEU A 278 -2.94 1.21 0.04
CA LEU A 278 -2.01 2.24 0.46
C LEU A 278 -2.74 3.58 0.63
N LEU A 279 -2.15 4.52 1.38
CA LEU A 279 -2.69 5.89 1.43
C LEU A 279 -2.70 6.56 0.04
N ALA A 280 -1.71 6.23 -0.80
CA ALA A 280 -1.64 6.69 -2.19
C ALA A 280 -2.86 6.29 -3.05
N GLY A 281 -3.54 5.20 -2.74
CA GLY A 281 -4.78 4.80 -3.41
C GLY A 281 -6.05 5.38 -2.78
N ARG A 282 -5.93 6.06 -1.63
CA ARG A 282 -7.04 6.67 -0.87
C ARG A 282 -6.87 8.19 -0.73
N GLU A 283 -6.22 8.81 -1.71
CA GLU A 283 -5.94 10.26 -1.67
C GLU A 283 -7.19 11.11 -1.60
N TYR A 284 -8.23 10.72 -2.33
CA TYR A 284 -9.52 11.43 -2.28
C TYR A 284 -10.07 11.48 -0.85
N ASP A 285 -10.10 10.33 -0.16
CA ASP A 285 -10.60 10.24 1.22
C ASP A 285 -9.76 11.09 2.17
N LEU A 286 -8.44 11.14 1.98
CA LEU A 286 -7.51 11.91 2.82
C LEU A 286 -7.59 13.42 2.55
N VAL A 287 -7.82 13.83 1.30
CA VAL A 287 -8.06 15.24 0.94
C VAL A 287 -9.38 15.69 1.56
N VAL A 288 -10.45 14.91 1.42
CA VAL A 288 -11.75 15.20 2.05
C VAL A 288 -11.60 15.28 3.56
N LEU A 289 -10.89 14.35 4.20
CA LEU A 289 -10.60 14.40 5.63
C LEU A 289 -9.88 15.70 6.01
N SER A 290 -8.90 16.13 5.21
CA SER A 290 -8.14 17.37 5.45
C SER A 290 -9.03 18.61 5.35
N VAL A 291 -9.88 18.67 4.32
CA VAL A 291 -10.85 19.77 4.11
C VAL A 291 -11.86 19.82 5.25
N LEU A 292 -12.45 18.69 5.63
CA LEU A 292 -13.42 18.62 6.71
C LEU A 292 -12.79 18.96 8.06
N THR A 293 -11.56 18.51 8.31
CA THR A 293 -10.83 18.84 9.54
C THR A 293 -10.57 20.35 9.60
N TYR A 294 -9.98 20.91 8.55
CA TYR A 294 -9.74 22.35 8.47
C TYR A 294 -11.03 23.13 8.70
N GLY A 295 -12.08 22.82 7.95
CA GLY A 295 -13.35 23.52 8.04
C GLY A 295 -14.00 23.43 9.42
N THR A 296 -13.92 22.27 10.07
CA THR A 296 -14.47 22.11 11.43
C THR A 296 -13.75 23.01 12.44
N PHE A 297 -12.42 23.02 12.44
CA PHE A 297 -11.66 23.87 13.36
C PHE A 297 -11.78 25.37 13.02
N ASP A 298 -11.84 25.71 11.73
CA ASP A 298 -12.03 27.09 11.27
C ASP A 298 -13.40 27.63 11.70
N MET A 299 -14.45 26.82 11.65
CA MET A 299 -15.80 27.21 12.12
C MET A 299 -15.90 27.33 13.65
N VAL A 300 -15.16 26.52 14.41
CA VAL A 300 -15.23 26.53 15.88
C VAL A 300 -14.43 27.69 16.48
N TYR A 301 -13.25 27.97 15.93
CA TYR A 301 -12.30 28.93 16.51
C TYR A 301 -12.24 30.25 15.75
N GLU A 302 -12.79 30.31 14.54
CA GLU A 302 -12.72 31.46 13.62
C GLU A 302 -11.28 31.93 13.32
N ASP A 303 -10.30 31.05 13.59
CA ASP A 303 -8.88 31.31 13.45
C ASP A 303 -8.23 30.31 12.48
N THR A 304 -7.69 30.86 11.39
CA THR A 304 -7.02 30.14 10.31
C THR A 304 -5.77 29.39 10.81
N PHE A 305 -5.02 29.97 11.75
CA PHE A 305 -3.79 29.37 12.27
C PHE A 305 -4.09 28.12 13.09
N ILE A 306 -5.11 28.19 13.96
CA ILE A 306 -5.55 27.05 14.78
C ILE A 306 -6.07 25.93 13.87
N ALA A 307 -6.88 26.27 12.86
CA ALA A 307 -7.41 25.30 11.91
C ALA A 307 -6.32 24.57 11.12
N ILE A 308 -5.31 25.29 10.63
CA ILE A 308 -4.16 24.70 9.93
C ILE A 308 -3.36 23.80 10.86
N PHE A 309 -3.02 24.27 12.06
CA PHE A 309 -2.23 23.50 12.99
C PHE A 309 -2.95 22.20 13.40
N ALA A 310 -4.24 22.29 13.70
CA ALA A 310 -5.06 21.12 14.02
C ALA A 310 -5.12 20.13 12.85
N THR A 311 -5.29 20.62 11.62
CA THR A 311 -5.33 19.78 10.42
C THR A 311 -4.01 19.06 10.18
N TYR A 312 -2.89 19.76 10.38
CA TYR A 312 -1.55 19.17 10.32
C TYR A 312 -1.36 18.07 11.37
N LEU A 313 -1.81 18.29 12.62
CA LEU A 313 -1.74 17.27 13.66
C LEU A 313 -2.56 16.02 13.34
N VAL A 314 -3.76 16.20 12.76
CA VAL A 314 -4.60 15.06 12.33
C VAL A 314 -3.93 14.26 11.22
N ASP A 315 -3.39 14.92 10.19
CA ASP A 315 -2.67 14.22 9.11
C ASP A 315 -1.40 13.51 9.64
N LEU A 316 -0.66 14.14 10.56
CA LEU A 316 0.48 13.50 11.23
C LEU A 316 0.05 12.26 12.02
N ALA A 317 -1.06 12.34 12.75
CA ALA A 317 -1.60 11.22 13.52
C ALA A 317 -2.03 10.07 12.60
N VAL A 318 -2.69 10.36 11.47
CA VAL A 318 -3.09 9.35 10.47
C VAL A 318 -1.86 8.65 9.89
N ARG A 319 -0.84 9.40 9.45
CA ARG A 319 0.41 8.82 8.91
C ARG A 319 1.14 7.98 9.95
N PHE A 320 1.23 8.46 11.19
CA PHE A 320 1.85 7.73 12.30
C PHE A 320 1.09 6.44 12.62
N ALA A 321 -0.24 6.51 12.75
CA ALA A 321 -1.08 5.35 13.00
C ALA A 321 -0.94 4.32 11.88
N ARG A 322 -1.04 4.76 10.61
CA ARG A 322 -0.91 3.88 9.45
C ARG A 322 0.42 3.15 9.42
N ARG A 323 1.55 3.85 9.59
CA ARG A 323 2.89 3.24 9.61
C ARG A 323 3.03 2.20 10.71
N ASN A 324 2.59 2.52 11.93
CA ASN A 324 2.71 1.62 13.07
C ASN A 324 1.80 0.39 12.94
N LEU A 325 0.58 0.56 12.44
CA LEU A 325 -0.34 -0.54 12.19
C LEU A 325 0.19 -1.45 11.07
N ALA A 326 0.75 -0.87 10.00
CA ALA A 326 1.36 -1.64 8.93
C ALA A 326 2.55 -2.48 9.41
N LYS A 327 3.49 -1.88 10.16
CA LYS A 327 4.64 -2.60 10.75
C LYS A 327 4.18 -3.79 11.59
N LYS A 328 3.24 -3.57 12.53
CA LYS A 328 2.70 -4.63 13.38
C LYS A 328 1.99 -5.73 12.58
N ASN A 329 1.20 -5.34 11.57
CA ASN A 329 0.45 -6.27 10.74
C ASN A 329 1.38 -7.16 9.92
N ILE A 330 2.39 -6.56 9.28
CA ILE A 330 3.39 -7.29 8.49
C ILE A 330 4.19 -8.21 9.39
N ALA A 331 4.71 -7.72 10.51
CA ALA A 331 5.47 -8.54 11.43
C ALA A 331 4.66 -9.72 11.98
N ALA A 332 3.40 -9.49 12.36
CA ALA A 332 2.52 -10.56 12.83
C ALA A 332 2.20 -11.60 11.74
N LYS A 333 1.97 -11.17 10.50
CA LYS A 333 1.58 -12.06 9.39
C LYS A 333 2.74 -12.72 8.66
N THR A 334 3.93 -12.12 8.70
CA THR A 334 5.13 -12.66 8.03
C THR A 334 6.13 -13.24 9.01
N LEU A 335 5.93 -13.05 10.33
CA LEU A 335 6.85 -13.40 11.42
C LEU A 335 8.25 -12.80 11.29
N ILE A 336 8.40 -11.76 10.47
CA ILE A 336 9.59 -10.92 10.47
C ILE A 336 9.57 -10.11 11.77
N ASP A 337 10.69 -10.07 12.50
CA ASP A 337 10.84 -9.26 13.71
C ASP A 337 10.55 -7.78 13.36
N ASP A 338 9.62 -7.13 14.08
CA ASP A 338 9.24 -5.73 13.92
C ASP A 338 10.46 -4.78 13.85
N ARG A 339 11.59 -5.16 14.47
CA ARG A 339 12.82 -4.36 14.50
C ARG A 339 13.59 -4.34 13.20
N LEU A 340 13.34 -5.33 12.34
CA LEU A 340 13.85 -5.34 10.97
C LEU A 340 13.00 -4.45 10.05
N LEU A 341 11.83 -3.99 10.50
CA LEU A 341 10.92 -3.13 9.75
C LEU A 341 11.17 -1.64 10.04
N LEU A 342 11.82 -0.96 9.10
CA LEU A 342 12.28 0.42 9.18
C LEU A 342 11.20 1.45 8.85
#